data_AF-A0A670XUM5-F1
#
_entry.id   AF-A0A670XUM5-F1
#
_cell.length_a   1.000
_cell.length_b   1.000
_cell.length_c   1.000
_cell.angle_alpha   90.00
_cell.angle_beta   90.00
_cell.angle_gamma   90.00
#
_symmetry.space_group_name_H-M   'P 1'
#
loop_
_entity.id
_entity.type
_entity.pdbx_description
1 polymer ?
#
loop_
_entity_poly.entity_id
_entity_poly.type
_entity_poly.pdbx_seq_one_letter_code
_entity_poly.pdbx_strand_id
1 'polypeptide(L)'
;MALRWSWGFLRLSPVLVFLVLAAAQAPFEAFQAGHSASSLPAAAVAAPFRRYLLYDVNPPEGFNLRRDVFIRIASLLKTLLKTEAWVLVLPPWGRLYHWQTPKIHQVQIPWSKFFDVTSLNKNIQVIEYEQFLAESGGPFIDEIYVLQNYAEGWKEGTWEEKIDERPCIDQHMYSTDKDKYYRYINLYSY
;
A
#
# COMPACT_ATOMS: atom_id res chain seq x y z
N MET A 1 -50.71 -3.50 58.98
CA MET A 1 -50.00 -3.90 60.21
C MET A 1 -49.68 -5.38 60.11
N ALA A 2 -48.40 -5.74 60.30
CA ALA A 2 -47.82 -7.10 60.38
C ALA A 2 -47.75 -7.99 59.11
N LEU A 3 -46.50 -8.30 58.75
CA LEU A 3 -46.00 -9.24 57.76
C LEU A 3 -46.33 -10.70 58.08
N ARG A 4 -46.35 -11.56 57.05
CA ARG A 4 -45.59 -12.82 57.10
C ARG A 4 -45.21 -13.34 55.72
N TRP A 5 -43.92 -13.54 55.54
CA TRP A 5 -43.27 -14.13 54.37
C TRP A 5 -43.32 -15.66 54.46
N SER A 6 -43.38 -16.34 53.32
CA SER A 6 -42.79 -17.68 53.19
C SER A 6 -42.21 -17.85 51.78
N TRP A 7 -40.93 -18.19 51.74
CA TRP A 7 -40.15 -18.49 50.55
C TRP A 7 -40.38 -19.95 50.16
N GLY A 8 -40.77 -20.17 48.90
CA GLY A 8 -40.79 -21.48 48.27
C GLY A 8 -39.93 -21.45 47.02
N PHE A 9 -38.72 -21.99 47.14
CA PHE A 9 -37.78 -22.24 46.05
C PHE A 9 -38.41 -23.12 44.97
N LEU A 10 -38.31 -22.71 43.71
CA LEU A 10 -38.32 -23.63 42.56
C LEU A 10 -37.22 -23.25 41.57
N ARG A 11 -36.58 -24.31 41.12
CA ARG A 11 -35.22 -24.39 40.58
C ARG A 11 -35.15 -23.95 39.11
N LEU A 12 -34.04 -23.26 38.82
CA LEU A 12 -33.13 -23.43 37.67
C LEU A 12 -33.73 -23.72 36.28
N SER A 13 -33.59 -22.75 35.37
CA SER A 13 -32.89 -22.99 34.09
C SER A 13 -32.51 -21.67 33.43
N PRO A 14 -31.23 -21.30 33.29
CA PRO A 14 -30.80 -20.30 32.33
C PRO A 14 -30.40 -21.04 31.04
N VAL A 15 -31.20 -20.91 29.99
CA VAL A 15 -30.72 -21.25 28.64
C VAL A 15 -29.74 -20.15 28.24
N LEU A 16 -28.47 -20.35 28.56
CA LEU A 16 -27.35 -19.58 28.05
C LEU A 16 -27.09 -20.06 26.61
N VAL A 17 -27.56 -19.30 25.62
CA VAL A 17 -27.19 -19.53 24.22
C VAL A 17 -25.78 -19.00 24.02
N PHE A 18 -24.79 -19.90 23.99
CA PHE A 18 -23.44 -19.58 23.53
C PHE A 18 -23.44 -19.51 22.01
N LEU A 19 -23.41 -18.29 21.46
CA LEU A 19 -23.14 -18.04 20.06
C LEU A 19 -21.61 -18.01 19.89
N VAL A 20 -21.03 -19.17 19.61
CA VAL A 20 -19.60 -19.29 19.24
C VAL A 20 -19.46 -18.81 17.80
N LEU A 21 -19.07 -17.55 17.60
CA LEU A 21 -18.46 -17.14 16.34
C LEU A 21 -17.04 -17.72 16.35
N ALA A 22 -16.86 -18.88 15.73
CA ALA A 22 -15.54 -19.38 15.42
C ALA A 22 -14.92 -18.46 14.35
N ALA A 23 -13.91 -17.68 14.75
CA ALA A 23 -13.03 -17.01 13.81
C ALA A 23 -12.30 -18.10 13.00
N ALA A 24 -12.52 -18.11 11.69
CA ALA A 24 -11.74 -18.95 10.79
C ALA A 24 -10.33 -18.35 10.68
N GLN A 25 -9.41 -18.83 11.51
CA GLN A 25 -7.98 -18.62 11.30
C GLN A 25 -7.59 -19.49 10.09
N ALA A 26 -7.21 -18.86 8.97
CA ALA A 26 -6.60 -19.60 7.88
C ALA A 26 -5.25 -20.19 8.35
N PRO A 27 -4.95 -21.46 8.06
CA PRO A 27 -3.67 -22.04 8.43
C PRO A 27 -2.55 -21.36 7.64
N PHE A 28 -1.50 -20.97 8.37
CA PHE A 28 -0.20 -20.66 7.80
C PHE A 28 0.38 -21.97 7.25
N GLU A 29 0.19 -22.23 5.96
CA GLU A 29 0.97 -23.24 5.26
C GLU A 29 2.20 -22.59 4.64
N ALA A 30 3.36 -22.98 5.16
CA ALA A 30 4.66 -22.65 4.62
C ALA A 30 4.77 -23.19 3.19
N PHE A 31 5.09 -22.30 2.25
CA PHE A 31 5.21 -22.62 0.83
C PHE A 31 6.42 -23.54 0.59
N GLN A 32 6.19 -24.79 0.16
CA GLN A 32 7.20 -25.65 -0.45
C GLN A 32 7.12 -25.48 -1.97
N ALA A 33 8.26 -25.26 -2.62
CA ALA A 33 8.36 -25.09 -4.06
C ALA A 33 8.03 -26.41 -4.78
N GLY A 34 6.95 -26.43 -5.58
CA GLY A 34 6.66 -27.61 -6.40
C GLY A 34 5.24 -27.80 -6.98
N HIS A 35 4.30 -26.87 -6.89
CA HIS A 35 2.97 -27.05 -7.48
C HIS A 35 2.77 -26.25 -8.78
N SER A 36 2.50 -26.99 -9.85
CA SER A 36 2.14 -26.50 -11.19
C SER A 36 0.90 -25.59 -11.16
N ALA A 37 0.85 -24.64 -12.11
CA ALA A 37 -0.07 -23.50 -12.21
C ALA A 37 -1.57 -23.82 -12.41
N SER A 38 -2.06 -25.01 -12.07
CA SER A 38 -3.41 -25.48 -12.40
C SER A 38 -4.39 -25.53 -11.22
N SER A 39 -4.06 -24.96 -10.06
CA SER A 39 -5.04 -24.84 -8.97
C SER A 39 -4.84 -23.57 -8.15
N LEU A 40 -5.16 -22.42 -8.75
CA LEU A 40 -5.49 -21.22 -7.99
C LEU A 40 -7.00 -21.24 -7.71
N PRO A 41 -7.47 -20.97 -6.48
CA PRO A 41 -8.89 -20.94 -6.18
C PRO A 41 -9.60 -19.91 -7.07
N ALA A 42 -10.82 -20.21 -7.51
CA ALA A 42 -11.61 -19.39 -8.44
C ALA A 42 -11.80 -17.92 -8.00
N ALA A 43 -11.53 -17.58 -6.73
CA ALA A 43 -11.46 -16.21 -6.25
C ALA A 43 -10.30 -15.38 -6.85
N ALA A 44 -9.22 -16.03 -7.31
CA ALA A 44 -8.11 -15.40 -8.03
C ALA A 44 -8.45 -15.12 -9.51
N VAL A 45 -9.52 -15.74 -10.05
CA VAL A 45 -9.90 -15.64 -11.47
C VAL A 45 -10.93 -14.52 -11.72
N ALA A 46 -11.39 -13.84 -10.66
CA ALA A 46 -12.39 -12.77 -10.76
C ALA A 46 -12.05 -11.56 -9.88
N ALA A 47 -10.77 -11.20 -9.77
CA ALA A 47 -10.46 -9.83 -9.41
C ALA A 47 -10.88 -8.94 -10.60
N PRO A 48 -11.71 -7.90 -10.43
CA PRO A 48 -11.88 -6.91 -11.48
C PRO A 48 -10.49 -6.42 -11.92
N PHE A 49 -10.29 -6.13 -13.22
CA PHE A 49 -9.06 -5.51 -13.72
C PHE A 49 -8.75 -4.30 -12.83
N ARG A 50 -7.81 -4.49 -11.90
CA ARG A 50 -7.48 -3.54 -10.84
C ARG A 50 -6.15 -2.92 -11.21
N ARG A 51 -6.14 -1.60 -11.31
CA ARG A 51 -4.92 -0.85 -11.64
C ARG A 51 -4.24 -0.45 -10.34
N TYR A 52 -2.93 -0.58 -10.31
CA TYR A 52 -2.10 -0.23 -9.15
C TYR A 52 -1.41 1.10 -9.42
N LEU A 53 -1.60 2.05 -8.52
CA LEU A 53 -0.85 3.31 -8.51
C LEU A 53 0.31 3.18 -7.53
N LEU A 54 1.53 3.33 -8.03
CA LEU A 54 2.74 3.40 -7.23
C LEU A 54 3.32 4.81 -7.37
N TYR A 55 4.00 5.28 -6.33
CA TYR A 55 4.75 6.53 -6.36
C TYR A 55 6.00 6.42 -5.51
N ASP A 56 7.00 7.24 -5.82
CA ASP A 56 8.17 7.43 -4.97
C ASP A 56 8.42 8.93 -4.79
N VAL A 57 9.24 9.26 -3.82
CA VAL A 57 9.63 10.62 -3.47
C VAL A 57 11.14 10.73 -3.58
N ASN A 58 11.60 11.88 -4.06
CA ASN A 58 13.03 12.18 -4.19
C ASN A 58 13.82 11.73 -2.93
N PRO A 59 14.93 10.97 -3.06
CA PRO A 59 15.67 10.43 -1.91
C PRO A 59 15.99 11.39 -0.76
N PRO A 60 16.39 12.66 -0.96
CA PRO A 60 16.68 13.59 0.13
C PRO A 60 15.46 13.98 0.97
N GLU A 61 14.25 13.67 0.52
CA GLU A 61 13.03 14.11 1.20
C GLU A 61 12.79 13.35 2.52
N GLY A 62 12.52 14.14 3.57
CA GLY A 62 12.29 13.64 4.92
C GLY A 62 10.90 13.00 5.13
N PHE A 63 10.73 12.34 6.28
CA PHE A 63 9.52 11.61 6.64
C PHE A 63 8.24 12.45 6.53
N ASN A 64 8.27 13.68 7.06
CA ASN A 64 7.08 14.54 7.08
C ASN A 64 6.70 15.04 5.69
N LEU A 65 7.67 15.34 4.82
CA LEU A 65 7.36 15.75 3.45
C LEU A 65 6.78 14.58 2.66
N ARG A 66 7.28 13.36 2.86
CA ARG A 66 6.69 12.14 2.27
C ARG A 66 5.24 11.92 2.71
N ARG A 67 4.88 12.27 3.95
CA ARG A 67 3.47 12.25 4.43
C ARG A 67 2.60 13.29 3.73
N ASP A 68 3.12 14.47 3.43
CA ASP A 68 2.41 15.46 2.62
C ASP A 68 2.19 14.95 1.18
N VAL A 69 3.23 14.38 0.57
CA VAL A 69 3.13 13.77 -0.77
C VAL A 69 2.04 12.69 -0.79
N PHE A 70 1.95 11.85 0.24
CA PHE A 70 0.90 10.84 0.35
C PHE A 70 -0.52 11.46 0.25
N ILE A 71 -0.77 12.61 0.90
CA ILE A 71 -2.08 13.27 0.85
C ILE A 71 -2.39 13.76 -0.58
N ARG A 72 -1.37 14.28 -1.28
CA ARG A 72 -1.51 14.70 -2.69
C ARG A 72 -1.83 13.52 -3.61
N ILE A 73 -1.11 12.40 -3.46
CA ILE A 73 -1.36 11.18 -4.23
C ILE A 73 -2.72 10.55 -3.88
N ALA A 74 -3.11 10.57 -2.60
CA ALA A 74 -4.44 10.12 -2.17
C ALA A 74 -5.56 10.95 -2.83
N SER A 75 -5.34 12.24 -3.02
CA SER A 75 -6.29 13.13 -3.71
C SER A 75 -6.38 12.81 -5.20
N LEU A 76 -5.24 12.53 -5.85
CA LEU A 76 -5.21 12.02 -7.24
C LEU A 76 -5.98 10.71 -7.36
N LEU A 77 -5.74 9.75 -6.46
CA LEU A 77 -6.43 8.46 -6.46
C LEU A 77 -7.95 8.62 -6.35
N LYS A 78 -8.44 9.52 -5.50
CA LYS A 78 -9.88 9.83 -5.41
C LYS A 78 -10.48 10.35 -6.71
N THR A 79 -9.70 11.06 -7.52
CA THR A 79 -10.14 11.51 -8.85
C THR A 79 -10.16 10.35 -9.84
N LEU A 80 -9.10 9.51 -9.85
CA LEU A 80 -9.01 8.32 -10.71
C LEU A 80 -10.10 7.28 -10.41
N LEU A 81 -10.48 7.14 -9.13
CA LEU A 81 -11.55 6.24 -8.69
C LEU A 81 -12.94 6.60 -9.24
N LYS A 82 -13.12 7.80 -9.81
CA LYS A 82 -14.37 8.18 -10.49
C LYS A 82 -14.54 7.49 -11.84
N THR A 83 -13.46 7.00 -12.44
CA THR A 83 -13.46 6.39 -13.78
C THR A 83 -13.13 4.91 -13.75
N GLU A 84 -12.15 4.49 -12.96
CA GLU A 84 -11.63 3.12 -12.95
C GLU A 84 -11.31 2.62 -11.54
N ALA A 85 -11.20 1.30 -11.38
CA ALA A 85 -10.82 0.69 -10.10
C ALA A 85 -9.30 0.78 -9.88
N TRP A 86 -8.89 1.71 -9.02
CA TRP A 86 -7.50 1.93 -8.64
C TRP A 86 -7.22 1.58 -7.19
N VAL A 87 -6.03 1.03 -6.94
CA VAL A 87 -5.50 0.81 -5.59
C VAL A 87 -4.16 1.49 -5.45
N LEU A 88 -3.99 2.23 -4.36
CA LEU A 88 -2.71 2.86 -4.04
C LEU A 88 -1.81 1.85 -3.31
N VAL A 89 -0.65 1.58 -3.89
CA VAL A 89 0.39 0.79 -3.23
C VAL A 89 1.23 1.73 -2.37
N LEU A 90 1.34 1.42 -1.09
CA LEU A 90 2.10 2.22 -0.15
C LEU A 90 3.60 1.98 -0.36
N PRO A 91 4.40 3.02 -0.68
CA PRO A 91 5.82 2.85 -0.90
C PRO A 91 6.50 2.53 0.43
N PRO A 92 7.34 1.50 0.51
CA PRO A 92 7.93 1.12 1.77
C PRO A 92 8.93 2.19 2.23
N TRP A 93 8.99 2.43 3.53
CA TRP A 93 9.90 3.40 4.12
C TRP A 93 11.35 2.90 4.02
N GLY A 94 12.21 3.71 3.42
CA GLY A 94 13.63 3.41 3.25
C GLY A 94 14.53 4.30 4.10
N ARG A 95 15.80 4.39 3.69
CA ARG A 95 16.82 5.24 4.30
C ARG A 95 16.42 6.71 4.20
N LEU A 96 15.72 7.20 5.21
CA LEU A 96 15.51 8.63 5.40
C LEU A 96 16.88 9.24 5.75
N TYR A 97 17.29 10.28 5.02
CA TYR A 97 18.63 10.88 5.13
C TYR A 97 19.02 11.25 6.58
N HIS A 98 18.03 11.58 7.42
CA HIS A 98 18.23 11.95 8.83
C HIS A 98 18.22 10.77 9.83
N TRP A 99 17.89 9.56 9.41
CA TRP A 99 17.66 8.41 10.30
C TRP A 99 18.80 7.39 10.21
N GLN A 100 19.94 7.81 9.66
CA GLN A 100 21.14 6.99 9.50
C GLN A 100 21.70 6.58 10.87
N THR A 101 21.20 5.47 11.40
CA THR A 101 21.91 4.72 12.43
C THR A 101 22.85 3.76 11.69
N PRO A 102 24.18 3.90 11.82
CA PRO A 102 25.15 3.16 11.01
C PRO A 102 25.04 1.63 11.09
N LYS A 103 24.28 1.09 12.05
CA LYS A 103 24.19 -0.35 12.36
C LYS A 103 22.79 -0.95 12.21
N ILE A 104 21.79 -0.19 11.75
CA ILE A 104 20.42 -0.72 11.59
C ILE A 104 20.03 -0.67 10.11
N HIS A 105 19.77 -1.84 9.54
CA HIS A 105 19.25 -1.98 8.18
C HIS A 105 17.78 -1.51 8.14
N GLN A 106 17.58 -0.20 8.01
CA GLN A 106 16.26 0.44 7.89
C GLN A 106 15.88 0.57 6.41
N VAL A 107 15.62 -0.56 5.77
CA VAL A 107 15.17 -0.63 4.37
C VAL A 107 13.86 -1.38 4.29
N GLN A 108 13.01 -0.99 3.35
CA GLN A 108 11.73 -1.64 3.05
C GLN A 108 10.76 -1.77 4.26
N ILE A 109 10.70 -0.76 5.12
CA ILE A 109 9.84 -0.80 6.31
C ILE A 109 8.38 -0.55 5.89
N PRO A 110 7.42 -1.42 6.26
CA PRO A 110 6.01 -1.26 5.87
C PRO A 110 5.33 -0.11 6.63
N TRP A 111 4.24 0.41 6.09
CA TRP A 111 3.50 1.52 6.68
C TRP A 111 2.86 1.17 8.02
N SER A 112 2.44 -0.09 8.18
CA SER A 112 1.89 -0.66 9.42
C SER A 112 2.79 -0.49 10.66
N LYS A 113 4.08 -0.20 10.50
CA LYS A 113 4.98 0.14 11.63
C LYS A 113 4.78 1.56 12.18
N PHE A 114 4.22 2.47 11.38
CA PHE A 114 4.06 3.88 11.72
C PHE A 114 2.58 4.33 11.73
N PHE A 115 1.73 3.68 10.94
CA PHE A 115 0.34 4.07 10.72
C PHE A 115 -0.58 2.87 10.81
N ASP A 116 -1.81 3.10 11.28
CA ASP A 116 -2.88 2.10 11.16
C ASP A 116 -3.40 2.06 9.72
N VAL A 117 -2.94 1.06 8.97
CA VAL A 117 -3.34 0.84 7.56
C VAL A 117 -4.85 0.62 7.43
N THR A 118 -5.49 0.02 8.44
CA THR A 118 -6.95 -0.16 8.44
C THR A 118 -7.67 1.18 8.44
N SER A 119 -7.16 2.15 9.21
CA SER A 119 -7.70 3.51 9.23
C SER A 119 -7.44 4.27 7.93
N LEU A 120 -6.29 4.07 7.28
CA LEU A 120 -6.02 4.62 5.94
C LEU A 120 -7.00 4.06 4.90
N ASN A 121 -7.28 2.76 4.96
CA ASN A 121 -8.15 2.05 4.02
C ASN A 121 -9.60 2.57 4.05
N LYS A 122 -10.06 3.11 5.19
CA LYS A 122 -11.38 3.76 5.30
C LYS A 122 -11.54 5.00 4.41
N ASN A 123 -10.45 5.66 4.05
CA ASN A 123 -10.46 6.89 3.25
C ASN A 123 -10.18 6.61 1.76
N ILE A 124 -9.20 5.76 1.46
CA ILE A 124 -8.82 5.36 0.11
C ILE A 124 -8.34 3.90 0.12
N GLN A 125 -8.57 3.16 -0.97
CA GLN A 125 -8.12 1.78 -1.06
C GLN A 125 -6.59 1.73 -1.15
N VAL A 126 -5.96 1.22 -0.10
CA VAL A 126 -4.50 1.10 0.03
C VAL A 126 -4.08 -0.33 0.32
N ILE A 127 -2.92 -0.72 -0.18
CA ILE A 127 -2.24 -1.97 0.16
C ILE A 127 -0.75 -1.72 0.42
N GLU A 128 -0.13 -2.59 1.21
CA GLU A 128 1.33 -2.57 1.40
C GLU A 128 2.05 -3.08 0.15
N TYR A 129 3.30 -2.68 -0.05
CA TYR A 129 4.09 -3.09 -1.22
C TYR A 129 4.28 -4.62 -1.32
N GLU A 130 4.48 -5.31 -0.20
CA GLU A 130 4.59 -6.78 -0.19
C GLU A 130 3.29 -7.46 -0.66
N GLN A 131 2.13 -6.89 -0.32
CA GLN A 131 0.84 -7.38 -0.78
C GLN A 131 0.69 -7.18 -2.28
N PHE A 132 1.14 -6.04 -2.82
CA PHE A 132 1.19 -5.82 -4.26
C PHE A 132 2.01 -6.91 -4.96
N LEU A 133 3.22 -7.21 -4.49
CA LEU A 133 4.07 -8.25 -5.08
C LEU A 133 3.39 -9.62 -5.12
N ALA A 134 2.63 -9.96 -4.08
CA ALA A 134 1.88 -11.21 -4.02
C ALA A 134 0.68 -11.24 -4.97
N GLU A 135 -0.04 -10.12 -5.12
CA GLU A 135 -1.23 -10.01 -5.98
C GLU A 135 -0.88 -9.86 -7.47
N SER A 136 0.17 -9.12 -7.81
CA SER A 136 0.58 -8.86 -9.20
C SER A 136 1.42 -9.97 -9.83
N GLY A 137 1.89 -10.93 -9.01
CA GLY A 137 2.78 -12.00 -9.46
C GLY A 137 4.26 -11.59 -9.56
N GLY A 138 4.64 -10.42 -9.02
CA GLY A 138 6.05 -10.02 -8.91
C GLY A 138 6.29 -8.51 -8.93
N PRO A 139 7.57 -8.08 -8.91
CA PRO A 139 7.97 -6.67 -8.88
C PRO A 139 7.94 -6.02 -10.27
N PHE A 140 6.91 -6.32 -11.06
CA PHE A 140 6.77 -5.81 -12.43
C PHE A 140 5.85 -4.59 -12.42
N ILE A 141 6.32 -3.52 -13.06
CA ILE A 141 5.58 -2.26 -13.24
C ILE A 141 5.52 -2.01 -14.74
N ASP A 142 4.33 -1.78 -15.26
CA ASP A 142 4.11 -1.65 -16.71
C ASP A 142 4.63 -0.30 -17.25
N GLU A 143 4.36 0.78 -16.53
CA GLU A 143 4.68 2.15 -16.94
C GLU A 143 5.30 2.95 -15.80
N ILE A 144 6.34 3.72 -16.11
CA ILE A 144 7.03 4.62 -15.17
C ILE A 144 7.04 6.01 -15.77
N TYR A 145 6.38 6.95 -15.09
CA TYR A 145 6.42 8.37 -15.43
C TYR A 145 7.36 9.11 -14.47
N VAL A 146 8.43 9.69 -15.00
CA VAL A 146 9.33 10.56 -14.24
C VAL A 146 8.81 11.99 -14.32
N LEU A 147 8.26 12.49 -13.21
CA LEU A 147 7.72 13.84 -13.15
C LEU A 147 8.85 14.88 -13.13
N GLN A 148 8.70 15.92 -13.95
CA GLN A 148 9.66 17.01 -14.09
C GLN A 148 8.94 18.34 -14.38
N ASN A 149 9.65 19.44 -14.16
CA ASN A 149 9.18 20.77 -14.55
C ASN A 149 9.28 20.95 -16.07
N TYR A 150 8.60 21.97 -16.62
CA TYR A 150 8.84 22.42 -17.98
C TYR A 150 10.23 23.07 -18.08
N ALA A 151 11.04 22.68 -19.07
CA ALA A 151 12.41 23.19 -19.25
C ALA A 151 12.44 24.70 -19.51
N GLU A 152 11.39 25.21 -20.16
CA GLU A 152 11.14 26.62 -20.43
C GLU A 152 10.72 27.43 -19.18
N GLY A 153 10.38 26.77 -18.08
CA GLY A 153 9.84 27.40 -16.87
C GLY A 153 8.49 28.08 -17.11
N TRP A 154 8.12 29.02 -16.23
CA TRP A 154 6.95 29.87 -16.41
C TRP A 154 7.32 31.34 -16.19
N LYS A 155 6.59 32.24 -16.84
CA LYS A 155 6.71 33.69 -16.62
C LYS A 155 5.72 34.12 -15.52
N GLU A 156 5.99 35.27 -14.93
CA GLU A 156 5.09 35.84 -13.92
C GLU A 156 3.68 36.05 -14.52
N GLY A 157 2.66 35.53 -13.85
CA GLY A 157 1.26 35.60 -14.31
C GLY A 157 0.86 34.57 -15.37
N THR A 158 1.74 33.68 -15.83
CA THR A 158 1.43 32.65 -16.85
C THR A 158 1.43 31.22 -16.29
N TRP A 159 1.17 31.05 -14.99
CA TRP A 159 1.09 29.71 -14.41
C TRP A 159 -0.21 29.03 -14.85
N GLU A 160 -0.09 27.83 -15.40
CA GLU A 160 -1.20 27.03 -15.89
C GLU A 160 -1.04 25.57 -15.45
N GLU A 161 -2.16 24.92 -15.11
CA GLU A 161 -2.18 23.49 -14.80
C GLU A 161 -2.15 22.70 -16.11
N LYS A 162 -1.01 22.09 -16.41
CA LYS A 162 -0.82 21.24 -17.59
C LYS A 162 0.17 20.12 -17.33
N ILE A 163 0.02 19.05 -18.09
CA ILE A 163 0.87 17.87 -18.07
C ILE A 163 1.06 17.42 -19.52
N ASP A 164 2.31 17.32 -19.97
CA ASP A 164 2.68 16.85 -21.30
C ASP A 164 3.81 15.83 -21.21
N GLU A 165 3.80 14.83 -22.10
CA GLU A 165 4.96 13.98 -22.32
C GLU A 165 6.08 14.80 -22.96
N ARG A 166 7.26 14.81 -22.33
CA ARG A 166 8.42 15.59 -22.75
C ARG A 166 9.71 14.77 -22.59
N PRO A 167 10.78 15.09 -23.35
CA PRO A 167 12.10 14.51 -23.12
C PRO A 167 12.57 14.76 -21.69
N CYS A 168 13.24 13.79 -21.08
CA CYS A 168 13.82 13.95 -19.75
C CYS A 168 14.85 15.09 -19.75
N ILE A 169 14.73 16.01 -18.80
CA ILE A 169 15.68 17.14 -18.63
C ILE A 169 16.98 16.62 -18.00
N ASP A 170 16.83 15.91 -16.88
CA ASP A 170 17.95 15.33 -16.14
C ASP A 170 18.09 13.84 -16.45
N GLN A 171 19.29 13.32 -16.24
CA GLN A 171 19.53 11.88 -16.30
C GLN A 171 18.79 11.19 -15.14
N HIS A 172 17.86 10.29 -15.48
CA HIS A 172 17.12 9.53 -14.49
C HIS A 172 17.93 8.34 -13.96
N MET A 173 17.56 7.86 -12.77
CA MET A 173 18.22 6.74 -12.09
C MET A 173 17.87 5.36 -12.66
N TYR A 174 17.04 5.27 -13.70
CA TYR A 174 16.70 4.00 -14.34
C TYR A 174 17.72 3.63 -15.42
N SER A 175 18.11 2.36 -15.48
CA SER A 175 18.92 1.81 -16.57
C SER A 175 18.37 0.47 -17.04
N THR A 176 18.63 0.14 -18.29
CA THR A 176 18.18 -1.10 -18.91
C THR A 176 19.17 -2.23 -18.61
N ASP A 177 18.66 -3.36 -18.12
CA ASP A 177 19.42 -4.59 -17.90
C ASP A 177 19.54 -5.42 -19.20
N LYS A 178 20.32 -6.51 -19.18
CA LYS A 178 20.52 -7.45 -20.30
C LYS A 178 19.21 -8.01 -20.85
N ASP A 179 18.24 -8.19 -19.96
CA ASP A 179 16.90 -8.70 -20.27
C ASP A 179 15.93 -7.61 -20.73
N LYS A 180 16.43 -6.40 -21.03
CA LYS A 180 15.66 -5.21 -21.47
C LYS A 180 14.66 -4.65 -20.46
N TYR A 181 14.73 -5.05 -19.20
CA TYR A 181 13.98 -4.43 -18.12
C TYR A 181 14.66 -3.16 -17.61
N TYR A 182 13.86 -2.14 -17.28
CA TYR A 182 14.35 -0.98 -16.55
C TYR A 182 14.52 -1.32 -15.06
N ARG A 183 15.69 -1.03 -14.51
CA ARG A 183 16.00 -1.17 -13.09
C ARG A 183 16.44 0.17 -12.51
N TYR A 184 15.95 0.46 -11.31
CA TYR A 184 16.41 1.61 -10.55
C TYR A 184 17.84 1.36 -10.04
N ILE A 185 18.78 2.21 -10.44
CA ILE A 185 20.14 2.22 -9.92
C ILE A 185 20.10 2.91 -8.56
N ASN A 186 20.21 2.12 -7.49
CA ASN A 186 20.45 2.69 -6.17
C ASN A 186 21.93 3.05 -6.04
N LEU A 187 22.28 4.32 -6.26
CA LEU A 187 23.66 4.83 -6.08
C LEU A 187 24.17 4.75 -4.62
N TYR A 188 23.33 4.31 -3.67
CA TYR A 188 23.68 4.10 -2.26
C TYR A 188 23.79 2.63 -1.83
N SER A 189 23.82 1.69 -2.79
CA SER A 189 24.23 0.30 -2.57
C SER A 189 25.75 0.17 -2.74
N TYR A 190 26.50 0.65 -1.75
CA TYR A 190 27.87 0.22 -1.47
C TYR A 190 27.87 -0.52 -0.13
#